data_AF-A0AAD9FKN0-F1
#
_entry.id   AF-A0AAD9FKN0-F1
#
_cell.length_a   1.000
_cell.length_b   1.000
_cell.length_c   1.000
_cell.angle_alpha   90.00
_cell.angle_beta   90.00
_cell.angle_gamma   90.00
#
_symmetry.space_group_name_H-M   'P 1'
#
loop_
_entity.id
_entity.type
_entity.pdbx_description
1 polymer ?
#
loop_
_entity_poly.entity_id
_entity_poly.type
_entity_poly.pdbx_seq_one_letter_code
_entity_poly.pdbx_strand_id
1 'polypeptide(L)'
;MARTGSGALLWRRNMKLDTFLKRNTERAVYERIRAYEPCVVISETVKKVYMHVVLSDQRVYLTEYPPRTLTEAFNFRRVRHIELVNDLPDFLHGKDRERCQHILITYITDKPAARGRDWLRRDRRAGLRPAAPASRRPSDCLTIPQTLGGYPAQRSPSESVTEHHILFLSDTGQVPRRLITVLSRLLGRDCVNSGEERGAELHLYAVSPTSRLYLHLQSSWNSFIIRSTLSLDPLYRRRCSASSDSSPGKALPGISWERTAHLFAQLSSELLQEGIGVESLYLLLQELSTAAHRNIALRRLFWRSSEVCVFLVQTLEESLHGCQSLHGVYTADQLLLSTLIVQALAVMFRETEVEPARFNLLSAKKCALASRMLLALICDAELQTQKQRSLVDCELQALLAEYLDSACSLLFELLLLGHEASRCSLTENFLSVGWILRVLQPHPHLMSFVSHQAQQVVVVLSDLQDSPLAPSQSVLLFQRCRLLLACLQYNNLLAQHLRSHFREEFRYFVKLSCVEVKLPPHYPISPPTLRLVEQILTLLK
;
A
#
# COMPACT_ATOMS: atom_id res chain seq x y z
N MET A 1 -3.40 -9.77 -39.79
CA MET A 1 -2.26 -8.97 -39.30
C MET A 1 -2.81 -7.78 -38.52
N ALA A 2 -2.98 -7.95 -37.21
CA ALA A 2 -3.63 -6.98 -36.34
C ALA A 2 -2.57 -6.15 -35.60
N ARG A 3 -2.62 -4.83 -35.78
CA ARG A 3 -1.94 -3.87 -34.90
C ARG A 3 -2.65 -3.93 -33.54
N THR A 4 -1.98 -4.50 -32.55
CA THR A 4 -2.35 -4.45 -31.14
C THR A 4 -2.28 -3.00 -30.66
N GLY A 5 -3.46 -2.39 -30.51
CA GLY A 5 -3.62 -1.06 -29.94
C GLY A 5 -3.19 -1.03 -28.48
N SER A 6 -2.06 -0.35 -28.25
CA SER A 6 -1.56 0.22 -26.99
C SER A 6 -2.59 0.35 -25.86
N GLY A 7 -2.74 -0.70 -25.04
CA GLY A 7 -3.48 -0.70 -23.78
C GLY A 7 -2.66 -0.17 -22.58
N ALA A 8 -1.61 0.60 -22.84
CA ALA A 8 -0.92 1.34 -21.80
C ALA A 8 -1.58 2.72 -21.70
N LEU A 9 -2.53 2.89 -20.77
CA LEU A 9 -2.88 4.20 -20.23
C LEU A 9 -1.66 4.70 -19.44
N LEU A 10 -0.63 5.08 -20.20
CA LEU A 10 0.55 5.76 -19.75
C LEU A 10 0.06 7.11 -19.24
N TRP A 11 -0.04 7.23 -17.92
CA TRP A 11 0.45 8.41 -17.22
C TRP A 11 1.60 8.96 -18.06
N ARG A 12 1.47 10.17 -18.59
CA ARG A 12 2.47 10.78 -19.47
C ARG A 12 3.79 10.75 -18.69
N ARG A 13 4.58 9.68 -18.86
CA ARG A 13 5.78 9.42 -18.06
C ARG A 13 6.64 10.64 -18.31
N ASN A 14 6.80 11.47 -17.29
CA ASN A 14 7.66 12.62 -17.41
C ASN A 14 9.07 12.04 -17.58
N MET A 15 9.51 11.90 -18.84
CA MET A 15 10.72 11.14 -19.18
C MET A 15 11.94 11.75 -18.48
N LYS A 16 11.92 13.07 -18.23
CA LYS A 16 12.95 13.77 -17.47
C LYS A 16 12.94 13.34 -16.00
N LEU A 17 11.76 13.29 -15.36
CA LEU A 17 11.62 12.81 -13.99
C LEU A 17 11.96 11.31 -13.86
N ASP A 18 11.49 10.46 -14.78
CA ASP A 18 11.80 9.03 -14.77
C ASP A 18 13.31 8.78 -14.90
N THR A 19 13.97 9.47 -15.83
CA THR A 19 15.42 9.40 -16.00
C THR A 19 16.15 9.93 -14.76
N PHE A 20 15.64 11.00 -14.14
CA PHE A 20 16.17 11.52 -12.89
C PHE A 20 16.07 10.49 -11.76
N LEU A 21 14.91 9.87 -11.56
CA LEU A 21 14.69 8.86 -10.52
C LEU A 21 15.58 7.64 -10.73
N LYS A 22 15.70 7.12 -11.96
CA LYS A 22 16.61 6.02 -12.30
C LYS A 22 18.07 6.30 -11.93
N ARG A 23 18.51 7.55 -12.05
CA ARG A 23 19.90 7.96 -11.78
C ARG A 23 20.17 8.28 -10.32
N ASN A 24 19.14 8.70 -9.58
CA ASN A 24 19.28 9.25 -8.22
C ASN A 24 18.66 8.36 -7.13
N THR A 25 18.19 7.16 -7.47
CA THR A 25 17.72 6.16 -6.50
C THR A 25 18.44 4.83 -6.70
N GLU A 26 18.58 4.07 -5.62
CA GLU A 26 19.00 2.67 -5.72
C GLU A 26 18.01 1.89 -6.59
N ARG A 27 18.51 0.93 -7.38
CA ARG A 27 17.68 0.11 -8.27
C ARG A 27 16.51 -0.55 -7.53
N ALA A 28 16.76 -1.05 -6.33
CA ALA A 28 15.74 -1.69 -5.49
C ALA A 28 14.64 -0.73 -5.03
N VAL A 29 14.93 0.56 -4.88
CA VAL A 29 13.95 1.60 -4.56
C VAL A 29 13.19 2.01 -5.82
N TYR A 30 13.90 2.22 -6.94
CA TYR A 30 13.30 2.58 -8.22
C TYR A 30 12.23 1.57 -8.68
N GLU A 31 12.53 0.27 -8.58
CA GLU A 31 11.61 -0.81 -8.98
C GLU A 31 10.34 -0.90 -8.10
N ARG A 32 10.38 -0.27 -6.92
CA ARG A 32 9.28 -0.19 -5.94
C ARG A 32 8.56 1.17 -5.93
N ILE A 33 8.92 2.09 -6.83
CA ILE A 33 8.15 3.33 -7.00
C ILE A 33 6.76 2.96 -7.52
N ARG A 34 5.74 3.40 -6.78
CA ARG A 34 4.32 3.09 -7.04
C ARG A 34 3.66 4.19 -7.85
N ALA A 35 3.91 5.44 -7.49
CA ALA A 35 3.34 6.59 -8.16
C ALA A 35 4.23 7.82 -8.01
N TYR A 36 4.08 8.78 -8.91
CA TYR A 36 4.56 10.13 -8.70
C TYR A 36 3.58 11.12 -9.29
N GLU A 37 3.35 12.22 -8.60
CA GLU A 37 2.41 13.25 -9.02
C GLU A 37 2.90 14.62 -8.57
N PRO A 38 2.75 15.68 -9.39
CA PRO A 38 3.01 17.03 -8.92
C PRO A 38 1.91 17.53 -7.97
N CYS A 39 2.31 18.14 -6.86
CA CYS A 39 1.42 18.71 -5.85
C CYS A 39 1.95 20.06 -5.35
N VAL A 40 1.07 20.90 -4.82
CA VAL A 40 1.51 21.97 -3.92
C VAL A 40 1.74 21.34 -2.55
N VAL A 41 2.94 21.52 -2.00
CA VAL A 41 3.37 20.92 -0.74
C VAL A 41 3.46 22.00 0.33
N ILE A 42 2.88 21.72 1.50
CA ILE A 42 3.02 22.54 2.70
C ILE A 42 3.47 21.65 3.86
N SER A 43 4.50 22.09 4.57
CA SER A 43 4.97 21.51 5.83
C SER A 43 5.54 22.63 6.72
N GLU A 44 6.03 22.29 7.90
CA GLU A 44 6.72 23.26 8.78
C GLU A 44 7.91 23.95 8.08
N THR A 45 8.60 23.23 7.18
CA THR A 45 9.81 23.71 6.49
C THR A 45 9.56 24.12 5.04
N VAL A 46 8.48 23.64 4.42
CA VAL A 46 8.11 23.93 3.02
C VAL A 46 6.84 24.78 3.01
N LYS A 47 6.93 26.03 2.56
CA LYS A 47 5.76 26.92 2.48
C LYS A 47 5.26 27.01 1.05
N LYS A 48 4.17 26.28 0.74
CA LYS A 48 3.40 26.38 -0.51
C LYS A 48 4.28 26.26 -1.77
N VAL A 49 5.00 25.14 -1.91
CA VAL A 49 5.91 24.92 -3.05
C VAL A 49 5.38 23.82 -3.96
N TYR A 50 5.40 24.05 -5.27
CA TYR A 50 5.06 23.03 -6.25
C TYR A 50 6.21 22.02 -6.40
N MET A 51 5.94 20.75 -6.07
CA MET A 51 6.92 19.67 -6.08
C MET A 51 6.31 18.39 -6.64
N HIS A 52 7.15 17.51 -7.18
CA HIS A 52 6.78 16.12 -7.43
C HIS A 52 6.83 15.34 -6.12
N VAL A 53 5.70 14.77 -5.74
CA VAL A 53 5.60 13.75 -4.70
C VAL A 53 5.89 12.40 -5.36
N VAL A 54 6.87 11.67 -4.84
CA VAL A 54 7.28 10.36 -5.36
C VAL A 54 7.06 9.34 -4.25
N LEU A 55 6.22 8.34 -4.53
CA LEU A 55 5.78 7.35 -3.55
C LEU A 55 6.41 5.99 -3.85
N SER A 56 7.11 5.43 -2.86
CA SER A 56 7.55 4.03 -2.85
C SER A 56 6.68 3.17 -1.93
N ASP A 57 7.02 1.90 -1.77
CA ASP A 57 6.37 0.98 -0.82
C ASP A 57 6.75 1.21 0.66
N GLN A 58 7.71 2.09 0.94
CA GLN A 58 8.19 2.36 2.31
C GLN A 58 8.27 3.84 2.66
N ARG A 59 8.44 4.73 1.68
CA ARG A 59 8.79 6.12 1.90
C ARG A 59 8.09 7.03 0.89
N VAL A 60 7.91 8.28 1.29
CA VAL A 60 7.51 9.36 0.40
C VAL A 60 8.70 10.29 0.21
N TYR A 61 8.96 10.66 -1.04
CA TYR A 61 10.01 11.60 -1.41
C TYR A 61 9.40 12.82 -2.09
N LEU A 62 10.12 13.93 -2.01
CA LEU A 62 9.81 15.19 -2.68
C LEU A 62 10.98 15.55 -3.60
N THR A 63 10.64 16.08 -4.78
CA THR A 63 11.63 16.68 -5.68
C THR A 63 11.03 17.89 -6.37
N GLU A 64 11.86 18.91 -6.64
CA GLU A 64 11.39 20.18 -7.18
C GLU A 64 10.97 20.09 -8.66
N TYR A 65 10.39 21.19 -9.16
CA TYR A 65 10.15 21.38 -10.58
C TYR A 65 11.07 22.48 -11.13
N PRO A 66 12.05 22.18 -12.01
CA PRO A 66 12.46 20.85 -12.50
C PRO A 66 13.24 20.03 -11.44
N PRO A 67 13.27 18.68 -11.55
CA PRO A 67 13.86 17.82 -10.52
C PRO A 67 15.37 17.97 -10.45
N ARG A 68 15.88 18.22 -9.24
CA ARG A 68 17.32 18.42 -8.97
C ARG A 68 17.80 17.57 -7.80
N THR A 69 17.02 17.53 -6.74
CA THR A 69 17.31 16.75 -5.53
C THR A 69 16.11 15.89 -5.18
N LEU A 70 16.38 14.65 -4.75
CA LEU A 70 15.35 13.76 -4.22
C LEU A 70 15.51 13.73 -2.70
N THR A 71 14.51 14.24 -2.00
CA THR A 71 14.54 14.38 -0.55
C THR A 71 13.46 13.51 0.07
N GLU A 72 13.81 12.70 1.06
CA GLU A 72 12.82 11.92 1.81
C GLU A 72 11.95 12.85 2.65
N ALA A 73 10.62 12.76 2.51
CA ALA A 73 9.69 13.45 3.38
C ALA A 73 9.48 12.67 4.67
N PHE A 74 9.17 11.37 4.57
CA PHE A 74 9.01 10.48 5.70
C PHE A 74 9.03 9.00 5.28
N ASN A 75 9.26 8.14 6.28
CA ASN A 75 9.04 6.71 6.21
C ASN A 75 7.64 6.34 6.75
N PHE A 76 6.96 5.37 6.14
CA PHE A 76 5.64 4.90 6.59
C PHE A 76 5.62 4.40 8.03
N ARG A 77 6.77 3.97 8.59
CA ARG A 77 6.92 3.62 10.01
C ARG A 77 6.55 4.76 10.96
N ARG A 78 6.72 6.01 10.52
CA ARG A 78 6.49 7.21 11.32
C ARG A 78 5.08 7.76 11.15
N VAL A 79 4.30 7.27 10.19
CA VAL A 79 2.96 7.79 9.87
C VAL A 79 1.95 7.34 10.94
N ARG A 80 1.14 8.29 11.41
CA ARG A 80 0.03 8.07 12.36
C ARG A 80 -1.33 8.17 11.68
N HIS A 81 -1.48 9.08 10.72
CA HIS A 81 -2.73 9.27 9.99
C HIS A 81 -2.50 9.78 8.57
N ILE A 82 -3.40 9.38 7.67
CA ILE A 82 -3.53 9.91 6.31
C ILE A 82 -5.01 10.16 6.07
N GLU A 83 -5.39 11.42 5.85
CA GLU A 83 -6.78 11.82 5.63
C GLU A 83 -6.94 12.73 4.42
N LEU A 84 -8.16 12.73 3.89
CA LEU A 84 -8.61 13.70 2.90
C LEU A 84 -9.34 14.82 3.65
N VAL A 85 -8.81 16.03 3.58
CA VAL A 85 -9.38 17.21 4.21
C VAL A 85 -10.34 17.86 3.22
N ASN A 86 -11.56 18.15 3.68
CA ASN A 86 -12.57 18.83 2.88
C ASN A 86 -12.46 20.35 3.09
N ASP A 87 -11.57 21.00 2.36
CA ASP A 87 -11.39 22.45 2.39
C ASP A 87 -11.22 23.05 0.97
N LEU A 88 -11.27 24.38 0.90
CA LEU A 88 -11.05 25.14 -0.34
C LEU A 88 -9.85 26.07 -0.14
N PRO A 89 -8.62 25.62 -0.43
CA PRO A 89 -7.40 26.39 -0.16
C PRO A 89 -7.47 27.79 -0.79
N ASP A 90 -7.18 28.81 0.02
CA ASP A 90 -7.26 30.23 -0.35
C ASP A 90 -6.23 30.63 -1.42
N PHE A 91 -5.12 29.89 -1.48
CA PHE A 91 -4.01 30.10 -2.42
C PHE A 91 -4.18 29.43 -3.78
N LEU A 92 -5.23 28.62 -3.97
CA LEU A 92 -5.62 28.12 -5.29
C LEU A 92 -6.81 28.95 -5.81
N HIS A 93 -6.92 29.06 -7.13
CA HIS A 93 -7.98 29.84 -7.77
C HIS A 93 -8.72 29.04 -8.84
N GLY A 94 -9.97 29.42 -9.10
CA GLY A 94 -10.81 28.82 -10.13
C GLY A 94 -10.94 27.31 -10.00
N LYS A 95 -10.84 26.60 -11.13
CA LYS A 95 -11.00 25.14 -11.21
C LYS A 95 -9.99 24.37 -10.36
N ASP A 96 -8.79 24.91 -10.18
CA ASP A 96 -7.76 24.28 -9.38
C ASP A 96 -8.13 24.27 -7.90
N ARG A 97 -8.84 25.31 -7.43
CA ARG A 97 -9.38 25.37 -6.06
C ARG A 97 -10.51 24.39 -5.85
N GLU A 98 -11.43 24.31 -6.81
CA GLU A 98 -12.63 23.48 -6.73
C GLU A 98 -12.36 21.98 -6.87
N ARG A 99 -11.27 21.61 -7.57
CA ARG A 99 -10.95 20.21 -7.91
C ARG A 99 -9.75 19.66 -7.14
N CYS A 100 -9.10 20.48 -6.33
CA CYS A 100 -7.95 20.05 -5.54
C CYS A 100 -8.35 18.99 -4.52
N GLN A 101 -7.56 17.92 -4.43
CA GLN A 101 -7.59 17.00 -3.30
C GLN A 101 -6.56 17.45 -2.27
N HIS A 102 -7.02 17.85 -1.08
CA HIS A 102 -6.14 18.13 0.05
C HIS A 102 -5.94 16.88 0.89
N ILE A 103 -4.71 16.37 0.90
CA ILE A 103 -4.30 15.18 1.65
C ILE A 103 -3.42 15.64 2.81
N LEU A 104 -3.85 15.35 4.05
CA LEU A 104 -3.06 15.57 5.25
C LEU A 104 -2.42 14.26 5.69
N ILE A 105 -1.10 14.29 5.90
CA ILE A 105 -0.34 13.22 6.52
C ILE A 105 0.22 13.71 7.85
N THR A 106 -0.12 13.01 8.93
CA THR A 106 0.49 13.22 10.24
C THR A 106 1.50 12.12 10.54
N TYR A 107 2.70 12.52 10.96
CA TYR A 107 3.81 11.60 11.20
C TYR A 107 4.68 12.09 12.35
N ILE A 108 5.46 11.19 12.94
CA ILE A 108 6.41 11.52 14.00
C ILE A 108 7.76 11.91 13.41
N THR A 109 8.36 12.94 13.98
CA THR A 109 9.73 13.34 13.71
C THR A 109 10.55 13.35 14.99
N ASP A 110 11.85 13.09 14.86
CA ASP A 110 12.79 13.32 15.95
C ASP A 110 13.01 14.83 16.07
N LYS A 111 13.01 15.38 17.29
CA LYS A 111 13.37 16.78 17.49
C LYS A 111 14.75 17.06 16.89
N PRO A 112 14.93 18.13 16.10
CA PRO A 112 16.28 18.64 15.87
C PRO A 112 16.83 19.09 17.23
N ALA A 113 18.00 18.58 17.61
CA ALA A 113 18.70 19.02 18.81
C ALA A 113 18.66 20.56 18.87
N ALA A 114 18.05 21.09 19.94
CA ALA A 114 17.90 22.53 20.13
C ALA A 114 19.28 23.18 19.94
N ARG A 115 19.36 24.18 19.06
CA ARG A 115 20.54 25.03 18.99
C ARG A 115 20.65 25.77 20.32
N GLY A 116 21.41 25.22 21.25
CA GLY A 116 21.93 25.93 22.39
C GLY A 116 22.79 27.08 21.87
N ARG A 117 22.23 28.29 21.90
CA ARG A 117 23.03 29.51 21.98
C ARG A 117 23.67 29.48 23.37
N ASP A 118 24.96 29.19 23.42
CA ASP A 118 25.93 29.66 24.41
C ASP A 118 27.06 28.65 24.52
N TRP A 119 28.18 28.91 23.84
CA TRP A 119 29.49 28.52 24.35
C TRP A 119 30.54 29.53 23.88
N LEU A 120 31.08 30.23 24.89
CA LEU A 120 32.42 30.84 24.98
C LEU A 120 32.57 32.33 24.64
N ARG A 121 32.21 33.14 25.64
CA ARG A 121 32.95 34.36 26.03
C ARG A 121 33.93 33.98 27.15
N ARG A 122 35.19 34.44 27.02
CA ARG A 122 36.32 34.42 27.99
C ARG A 122 37.09 33.08 27.98
N ASP A 123 38.33 33.02 27.48
CA ASP A 123 39.48 33.66 28.13
C ASP A 123 40.40 34.51 27.25
N ARG A 124 40.97 35.53 27.90
CA ARG A 124 41.87 36.54 27.35
C ARG A 124 43.18 36.44 28.14
N ARG A 125 44.30 36.45 27.39
CA ARG A 125 45.71 36.65 27.79
C ARG A 125 46.53 35.38 28.06
N ALA A 126 47.39 35.06 27.09
CA ALA A 126 48.85 35.17 27.23
C ALA A 126 49.53 34.91 25.87
N GLY A 127 50.57 35.69 25.54
CA GLY A 127 51.58 35.31 24.53
C GLY A 127 51.57 36.07 23.19
N LEU A 128 52.30 37.18 23.15
CA LEU A 128 52.73 37.94 21.96
C LEU A 128 53.67 37.06 21.08
N ARG A 129 53.73 37.15 19.73
CA ARG A 129 54.43 38.18 18.90
C ARG A 129 54.30 37.85 17.37
N PRO A 130 54.67 38.77 16.44
CA PRO A 130 53.89 39.05 15.22
C PRO A 130 54.56 38.79 13.84
N ALA A 131 53.69 38.81 12.82
CA ALA A 131 53.79 39.02 11.36
C ALA A 131 55.14 39.17 10.62
N ALA A 132 55.18 38.63 9.39
CA ALA A 132 55.73 39.29 8.18
C ALA A 132 55.12 38.69 6.88
N PRO A 133 55.12 39.42 5.73
CA PRO A 133 54.13 39.25 4.65
C PRO A 133 54.67 38.83 3.26
N ALA A 134 53.71 38.50 2.38
CA ALA A 134 53.64 38.64 0.91
C ALA A 134 54.74 38.05 -0.01
N SER A 135 54.30 37.29 -1.01
CA SER A 135 54.93 37.28 -2.34
C SER A 135 53.87 37.17 -3.44
N ARG A 136 53.92 38.14 -4.35
CA ARG A 136 53.15 38.25 -5.60
C ARG A 136 53.77 37.32 -6.65
N ARG A 137 52.97 36.80 -7.57
CA ARG A 137 53.19 37.05 -9.01
C ARG A 137 51.95 36.68 -9.85
N PRO A 138 51.68 37.42 -10.95
CA PRO A 138 50.51 37.28 -11.79
C PRO A 138 50.80 36.43 -13.04
N SER A 139 49.75 35.91 -13.68
CA SER A 139 49.84 35.47 -15.08
C SER A 139 48.66 36.06 -15.86
N ASP A 140 49.00 36.98 -16.74
CA ASP A 140 48.16 37.52 -17.81
C ASP A 140 48.07 36.51 -18.97
N CYS A 141 46.95 36.54 -19.69
CA CYS A 141 46.83 36.54 -21.17
C CYS A 141 45.35 36.34 -21.53
N LEU A 142 44.62 37.40 -21.90
CA LEU A 142 44.49 38.02 -23.23
C LEU A 142 43.43 37.37 -24.13
N THR A 143 42.39 38.17 -24.34
CA THR A 143 41.26 38.09 -25.27
C THR A 143 41.68 38.37 -26.71
N ILE A 144 41.08 37.70 -27.70
CA ILE A 144 40.90 38.20 -29.08
C ILE A 144 39.47 37.86 -29.58
N PRO A 145 38.84 38.70 -30.44
CA PRO A 145 37.40 38.88 -30.50
C PRO A 145 36.70 38.46 -31.82
N GLN A 146 35.36 38.39 -31.74
CA GLN A 146 34.33 38.71 -32.75
C GLN A 146 34.30 38.01 -34.12
N THR A 147 33.12 37.50 -34.49
CA THR A 147 32.55 37.78 -35.83
C THR A 147 31.02 37.75 -35.81
N LEU A 148 30.44 38.71 -36.51
CA LEU A 148 29.04 39.10 -36.58
C LEU A 148 28.47 38.80 -37.99
N GLY A 149 27.19 38.45 -38.09
CA GLY A 149 26.38 38.44 -39.32
C GLY A 149 25.03 37.79 -39.00
N GLY A 150 23.83 38.34 -39.21
CA GLY A 150 23.34 39.35 -40.16
C GLY A 150 22.23 38.70 -41.02
N TYR A 151 20.99 38.61 -40.53
CA TYR A 151 19.77 39.31 -41.04
C TYR A 151 18.72 38.35 -41.71
N PRO A 152 17.45 38.75 -41.87
CA PRO A 152 16.27 37.94 -41.50
C PRO A 152 15.37 37.54 -42.69
N ALA A 153 14.36 36.69 -42.45
CA ALA A 153 13.26 36.48 -43.41
C ALA A 153 11.92 36.20 -42.72
N GLN A 154 10.85 36.64 -43.38
CA GLN A 154 9.51 36.97 -42.91
C GLN A 154 8.54 35.79 -42.69
N ARG A 155 7.45 36.13 -41.98
CA ARG A 155 6.20 35.40 -41.67
C ARG A 155 5.39 34.94 -42.89
N SER A 156 4.61 33.87 -42.71
CA SER A 156 3.12 33.81 -42.84
C SER A 156 2.54 32.43 -42.40
N PRO A 157 1.22 32.31 -42.09
CA PRO A 157 0.69 31.47 -41.00
C PRO A 157 -0.25 30.31 -41.41
N SER A 158 -0.32 29.25 -40.59
CA SER A 158 -1.37 28.19 -40.50
C SER A 158 -0.83 27.12 -39.54
N GLU A 159 -1.49 26.50 -38.57
CA GLU A 159 -2.89 26.32 -38.17
C GLU A 159 -2.89 25.90 -36.68
N SER A 160 -3.97 26.22 -35.99
CA SER A 160 -4.20 26.08 -34.55
C SER A 160 -4.30 24.63 -34.05
N VAL A 161 -3.60 24.30 -32.95
CA VAL A 161 -3.97 23.23 -32.03
C VAL A 161 -3.89 23.78 -30.60
N THR A 162 -5.00 23.67 -29.89
CA THR A 162 -5.29 24.25 -28.57
C THR A 162 -4.42 23.67 -27.46
N GLU A 163 -3.45 24.46 -26.98
CA GLU A 163 -2.81 24.25 -25.68
C GLU A 163 -3.68 24.85 -24.57
N HIS A 164 -3.95 24.05 -23.52
CA HIS A 164 -4.60 24.54 -22.31
C HIS A 164 -3.68 25.54 -21.61
N HIS A 165 -4.09 26.82 -21.62
CA HIS A 165 -3.45 27.90 -20.88
C HIS A 165 -3.36 27.58 -19.37
N ILE A 166 -2.14 27.32 -18.91
CA ILE A 166 -1.77 27.41 -17.49
C ILE A 166 -1.43 28.87 -17.23
N LEU A 167 -2.27 29.54 -16.44
CA LEU A 167 -2.03 30.92 -16.00
C LEU A 167 -0.83 30.94 -15.05
N PHE A 168 0.24 31.57 -15.51
CA PHE A 168 1.35 31.99 -14.66
C PHE A 168 0.82 32.94 -13.59
N LEU A 169 0.92 32.56 -12.31
CA LEU A 169 1.02 33.52 -11.23
C LEU A 169 2.31 34.31 -11.46
N SER A 170 2.15 35.48 -12.07
CA SER A 170 3.17 36.52 -12.07
C SER A 170 3.00 37.27 -10.75
N ASP A 171 3.81 36.93 -9.76
CA ASP A 171 4.42 37.97 -8.96
C ASP A 171 5.84 37.57 -8.54
N THR A 172 6.67 38.59 -8.56
CA THR A 172 8.11 38.67 -8.61
C THR A 172 8.82 38.03 -7.41
N GLY A 173 9.85 37.22 -7.72
CA GLY A 173 10.82 36.76 -6.73
C GLY A 173 11.66 35.60 -7.25
N GLN A 174 12.89 35.90 -7.69
CA GLN A 174 13.89 34.87 -7.96
C GLN A 174 13.97 33.90 -6.78
N VAL A 175 13.70 32.61 -7.02
CA VAL A 175 13.92 31.56 -6.03
C VAL A 175 15.40 31.59 -5.61
N PRO A 176 15.75 31.95 -4.36
CA PRO A 176 17.13 32.05 -3.97
C PRO A 176 17.73 30.65 -3.92
N ARG A 177 18.91 30.47 -4.54
CA ARG A 177 19.73 29.24 -4.52
C ARG A 177 20.02 28.68 -3.10
N ARG A 178 19.64 29.40 -2.03
CA ARG A 178 19.76 29.02 -0.61
C ARG A 178 18.68 28.06 -0.10
N LEU A 179 17.51 27.94 -0.74
CA LEU A 179 16.47 26.98 -0.32
C LEU A 179 16.85 25.52 -0.63
N ILE A 180 17.63 25.31 -1.69
CA ILE A 180 18.06 24.01 -2.24
C ILE A 180 18.97 23.23 -1.26
N THR A 181 19.78 23.94 -0.46
CA THR A 181 20.64 23.30 0.55
C THR A 181 19.98 23.14 1.92
N VAL A 182 18.90 23.89 2.18
CA VAL A 182 18.20 23.86 3.47
C VAL A 182 17.21 22.70 3.53
N LEU A 183 16.48 22.41 2.44
CA LEU A 183 15.56 21.26 2.40
C LEU A 183 16.29 19.92 2.51
N SER A 184 17.41 19.76 1.81
CA SER A 184 18.30 18.60 1.92
C SER A 184 18.82 18.39 3.36
N ARG A 185 19.05 19.48 4.11
CA ARG A 185 19.57 19.45 5.49
C ARG A 185 18.49 19.30 6.56
N LEU A 186 17.25 19.72 6.27
CA LEU A 186 16.13 19.69 7.23
C LEU A 186 15.32 18.41 7.17
N LEU A 187 15.25 17.76 6.00
CA LEU A 187 14.49 16.52 5.79
C LEU A 187 15.38 15.26 5.76
N GLY A 188 16.67 15.40 5.46
CA GLY A 188 17.61 14.27 5.25
C GLY A 188 18.55 13.94 6.41
N ARG A 189 18.16 14.13 7.68
CA ARG A 189 19.05 13.85 8.82
C ARG A 189 18.69 12.54 9.52
N ASP A 190 19.56 11.54 9.41
CA ASP A 190 19.60 10.40 10.32
C ASP A 190 20.02 10.92 11.71
N CYS A 191 19.09 10.94 12.66
CA CYS A 191 19.33 11.40 14.02
C CYS A 191 19.43 10.20 14.98
N VAL A 192 20.54 10.18 15.73
CA VAL A 192 20.77 9.30 16.88
C VAL A 192 19.74 9.61 17.97
N ASN A 193 19.15 8.55 18.54
CA ASN A 193 18.13 8.56 19.58
C ASN A 193 18.41 9.56 20.71
N SER A 194 17.59 10.61 20.82
CA SER A 194 17.42 11.39 22.05
C SER A 194 15.96 11.83 22.13
N GLY A 195 15.31 11.50 23.24
CA GLY A 195 13.87 11.45 23.41
C GLY A 195 13.14 12.79 23.33
N GLU A 196 12.20 12.86 22.40
CA GLU A 196 10.81 13.34 22.54
C GLU A 196 10.20 13.32 21.13
N GLU A 197 9.22 12.43 20.92
CA GLU A 197 8.50 12.31 19.64
C GLU A 197 7.67 13.56 19.39
N ARG A 198 7.94 14.32 18.31
CA ARG A 198 7.11 15.46 17.91
C ARG A 198 6.27 15.11 16.69
N GLY A 199 4.96 15.36 16.78
CA GLY A 199 4.06 15.29 15.63
C GLY A 199 4.39 16.37 14.59
N ALA A 200 4.46 15.96 13.34
CA ALA A 200 4.65 16.82 12.17
C ALA A 200 3.56 16.54 11.13
N GLU A 201 3.30 17.55 10.30
CA GLU A 201 2.26 17.54 9.29
C GLU A 201 2.85 17.80 7.91
N LEU A 202 2.36 17.04 6.92
CA LEU A 202 2.61 17.27 5.50
C LEU A 202 1.26 17.37 4.80
N HIS A 203 1.01 18.52 4.19
CA HIS A 203 -0.16 18.78 3.37
C HIS A 203 0.22 18.69 1.91
N LEU A 204 -0.51 17.86 1.17
CA LEU A 204 -0.36 17.69 -0.27
C LEU A 204 -1.65 18.13 -0.94
N TYR A 205 -1.55 19.11 -1.81
CA TYR A 205 -2.66 19.62 -2.61
C TYR A 205 -2.46 19.11 -4.04
N ALA A 206 -3.17 18.02 -4.38
CA ALA A 206 -3.15 17.45 -5.71
C ALA A 206 -4.20 18.16 -6.58
N VAL A 207 -3.72 18.96 -7.53
CA VAL A 207 -4.57 19.84 -8.37
C VAL A 207 -5.23 19.06 -9.52
N SER A 208 -4.77 17.83 -9.79
CA SER A 208 -5.34 16.99 -10.84
C SER A 208 -6.70 16.42 -10.43
N PRO A 209 -7.77 16.61 -11.21
CA PRO A 209 -9.07 16.00 -10.92
C PRO A 209 -9.07 14.47 -11.05
N THR A 210 -8.04 13.90 -11.67
CA THR A 210 -7.84 12.45 -11.79
C THR A 210 -6.76 11.94 -10.84
N SER A 211 -6.34 12.75 -9.86
CA SER A 211 -5.32 12.34 -8.89
C SER A 211 -5.76 11.07 -8.17
N ARG A 212 -4.82 10.11 -8.09
CA ARG A 212 -4.96 8.89 -7.29
C ARG A 212 -3.97 8.86 -6.13
N LEU A 213 -3.30 9.98 -5.85
CA LEU A 213 -2.21 10.02 -4.87
C LEU A 213 -2.68 9.59 -3.49
N TYR A 214 -3.85 10.05 -3.04
CA TYR A 214 -4.43 9.66 -1.76
C TYR A 214 -4.66 8.14 -1.67
N LEU A 215 -5.21 7.53 -2.73
CA LEU A 215 -5.44 6.09 -2.80
C LEU A 215 -4.12 5.32 -2.72
N HIS A 216 -3.11 5.74 -3.48
CA HIS A 216 -1.81 5.09 -3.45
C HIS A 216 -1.14 5.23 -2.08
N LEU A 217 -1.22 6.40 -1.44
CA LEU A 217 -0.72 6.62 -0.08
C LEU A 217 -1.38 5.70 0.94
N GLN A 218 -2.71 5.60 0.93
CA GLN A 218 -3.43 4.69 1.83
C GLN A 218 -3.10 3.22 1.59
N SER A 219 -3.08 2.79 0.32
CA SER A 219 -2.78 1.40 -0.04
C SER A 219 -1.33 1.02 0.32
N SER A 220 -0.39 1.94 0.09
CA SER A 220 1.03 1.76 0.44
C SER A 220 1.23 1.71 1.94
N TRP A 221 0.54 2.58 2.70
CA TRP A 221 0.61 2.59 4.16
C TRP A 221 -0.02 1.33 4.76
N ASN A 222 -1.19 0.89 4.28
CA ASN A 222 -1.83 -0.36 4.70
C ASN A 222 -0.92 -1.58 4.42
N SER A 223 -0.36 -1.66 3.22
CA SER A 223 0.60 -2.71 2.86
C SER A 223 1.83 -2.67 3.77
N PHE A 224 2.33 -1.46 4.06
CA PHE A 224 3.48 -1.26 4.93
C PHE A 224 3.21 -1.73 6.36
N ILE A 225 2.09 -1.33 6.98
CA ILE A 225 1.79 -1.72 8.38
C ILE A 225 1.60 -3.24 8.50
N ILE A 226 0.92 -3.86 7.53
CA ILE A 226 0.71 -5.31 7.50
C ILE A 226 2.05 -6.03 7.36
N ARG A 227 2.84 -5.68 6.34
CA ARG A 227 4.14 -6.33 6.08
C ARG A 227 5.12 -6.12 7.23
N SER A 228 5.15 -4.92 7.80
CA SER A 228 6.07 -4.58 8.89
C SER A 228 5.70 -5.31 10.18
N THR A 229 4.40 -5.44 10.49
CA THR A 229 3.94 -6.30 11.60
C THR A 229 4.32 -7.76 11.34
N LEU A 230 3.98 -8.33 10.18
CA LEU A 230 4.31 -9.73 9.87
C LEU A 230 5.83 -10.00 9.93
N SER A 231 6.67 -9.04 9.56
CA SER A 231 8.14 -9.16 9.61
C SER A 231 8.73 -9.24 11.03
N LEU A 232 7.92 -9.01 12.06
CA LEU A 232 8.28 -9.23 13.46
C LEU A 232 8.25 -10.72 13.82
N ASP A 233 7.50 -11.55 13.08
CA ASP A 233 7.53 -13.01 13.22
C ASP A 233 8.79 -13.58 12.52
N PRO A 234 9.67 -14.29 13.24
CA PRO A 234 10.85 -14.93 12.67
C PRO A 234 10.53 -15.90 11.52
N LEU A 235 9.41 -16.63 11.58
CA LEU A 235 9.01 -17.59 10.55
C LEU A 235 8.60 -16.87 9.27
N TYR A 236 7.81 -15.80 9.39
CA TYR A 236 7.44 -14.96 8.25
C TYR A 236 8.67 -14.28 7.63
N ARG A 237 9.59 -13.78 8.47
CA ARG A 237 10.86 -13.21 8.00
C ARG A 237 11.65 -14.24 7.20
N ARG A 238 11.83 -15.46 7.72
CA ARG A 238 12.52 -16.54 7.00
C ARG A 238 11.84 -16.88 5.67
N ARG A 239 10.50 -16.84 5.61
CA ARG A 239 9.72 -17.10 4.39
C ARG A 239 9.95 -16.03 3.32
N CYS A 240 9.96 -14.75 3.73
CA CYS A 240 10.06 -13.59 2.83
C CYS A 240 11.49 -13.16 2.50
N SER A 241 12.47 -13.51 3.33
CA SER A 241 13.89 -13.19 3.11
C SER A 241 14.43 -13.92 1.89
N ALA A 242 14.55 -13.20 0.77
CA ALA A 242 15.49 -13.58 -0.28
C ALA A 242 16.90 -13.24 0.22
N SER A 243 17.63 -14.24 0.75
CA SER A 243 19.11 -14.22 0.92
C SER A 243 19.73 -12.83 1.18
N SER A 244 19.29 -12.11 2.23
CA SER A 244 19.84 -10.80 2.58
C SER A 244 20.77 -10.86 3.81
N ASP A 245 20.93 -12.04 4.41
CA ASP A 245 21.89 -12.28 5.50
C ASP A 245 23.28 -12.70 4.98
N SER A 246 23.62 -12.37 3.73
CA SER A 246 25.03 -12.45 3.32
C SER A 246 25.75 -11.23 3.88
N SER A 247 26.81 -11.51 4.66
CA SER A 247 27.85 -10.56 5.05
C SER A 247 28.20 -9.56 3.92
N PRO A 248 28.60 -8.32 4.26
CA PRO A 248 28.93 -7.28 3.28
C PRO A 248 30.16 -7.73 2.49
N GLY A 249 29.94 -8.42 1.37
CA GLY A 249 31.02 -9.00 0.57
C GLY A 249 30.59 -10.02 -0.48
N LYS A 250 29.42 -10.66 -0.38
CA LYS A 250 28.91 -11.60 -1.41
C LYS A 250 27.41 -11.47 -1.64
N ALA A 251 26.98 -10.35 -2.22
CA ALA A 251 25.64 -10.27 -2.80
C ALA A 251 25.58 -11.22 -4.01
N LEU A 252 24.84 -12.31 -3.92
CA LEU A 252 24.45 -13.08 -5.12
C LEU A 252 23.71 -12.12 -6.07
N PRO A 253 23.94 -12.19 -7.39
CA PRO A 253 23.16 -11.40 -8.33
C PRO A 253 21.69 -11.74 -8.14
N GLY A 254 20.86 -10.74 -7.81
CA GLY A 254 19.41 -10.92 -7.73
C GLY A 254 18.89 -11.55 -9.02
N ILE A 255 17.94 -12.48 -8.89
CA ILE A 255 17.33 -13.18 -10.03
C ILE A 255 16.84 -12.12 -11.03
N SER A 256 17.30 -12.21 -12.29
CA SER A 256 16.89 -11.25 -13.32
C SER A 256 15.38 -11.33 -13.58
N TRP A 257 14.78 -10.23 -14.03
CA TRP A 257 13.37 -10.19 -14.43
C TRP A 257 13.05 -11.28 -15.46
N GLU A 258 13.93 -11.47 -16.45
CA GLU A 258 13.82 -12.50 -17.49
C GLU A 258 13.77 -13.90 -16.89
N ARG A 259 14.69 -14.22 -15.96
CA ARG A 259 14.69 -15.51 -15.29
C ARG A 259 13.42 -15.71 -14.45
N THR A 260 12.93 -14.66 -13.78
CA THR A 260 11.65 -14.72 -13.05
C THR A 260 10.49 -15.01 -14.01
N ALA A 261 10.47 -14.38 -15.18
CA ALA A 261 9.45 -14.61 -16.20
C ALA A 261 9.49 -16.02 -16.77
N HIS A 262 10.69 -16.56 -17.05
CA HIS A 262 10.85 -17.94 -17.52
C HIS A 262 10.37 -18.97 -16.48
N LEU A 263 10.79 -18.82 -15.22
CA LEU A 263 10.36 -19.72 -14.14
C LEU A 263 8.85 -19.63 -13.91
N PHE A 264 8.29 -18.43 -13.95
CA PHE A 264 6.83 -18.26 -13.83
C PHE A 264 6.08 -18.88 -15.00
N ALA A 265 6.59 -18.74 -16.24
CA ALA A 265 5.97 -19.36 -17.41
C ALA A 265 6.00 -20.89 -17.32
N GLN A 266 7.11 -21.47 -16.88
CA GLN A 266 7.22 -22.91 -16.63
C GLN A 266 6.20 -23.37 -15.59
N LEU A 267 6.19 -22.75 -14.41
CA LEU A 267 5.26 -23.10 -13.34
C LEU A 267 3.80 -22.90 -13.76
N SER A 268 3.50 -21.89 -14.58
CA SER A 268 2.17 -21.68 -15.14
C SER A 268 1.78 -22.83 -16.08
N SER A 269 2.70 -23.29 -16.94
CA SER A 269 2.43 -24.40 -17.86
C SER A 269 2.20 -25.73 -17.14
N GLU A 270 2.92 -25.97 -16.04
CA GLU A 270 2.75 -27.17 -15.20
C GLU A 270 1.43 -27.12 -14.42
N LEU A 271 1.06 -25.95 -13.86
CA LEU A 271 -0.23 -25.77 -13.17
C LEU A 271 -1.43 -25.93 -14.10
N LEU A 272 -1.33 -25.47 -15.34
CA LEU A 272 -2.41 -25.49 -16.32
C LEU A 272 -2.43 -26.79 -17.16
N GLN A 273 -1.60 -27.78 -16.80
CA GLN A 273 -1.58 -29.06 -17.48
C GLN A 273 -2.90 -29.82 -17.27
N GLU A 274 -3.47 -30.33 -18.37
CA GLU A 274 -4.67 -31.17 -18.29
C GLU A 274 -4.41 -32.45 -17.49
N GLY A 275 -5.32 -32.79 -16.58
CA GLY A 275 -5.23 -34.01 -15.77
C GLY A 275 -4.19 -33.97 -14.65
N ILE A 276 -3.79 -32.78 -14.19
CA ILE A 276 -2.90 -32.64 -13.04
C ILE A 276 -3.46 -33.35 -11.80
N GLY A 277 -2.64 -34.20 -11.17
CA GLY A 277 -2.98 -34.85 -9.92
C GLY A 277 -3.06 -33.85 -8.75
N VAL A 278 -3.92 -34.13 -7.76
CA VAL A 278 -4.13 -33.25 -6.59
C VAL A 278 -2.83 -32.99 -5.82
N GLU A 279 -1.96 -34.00 -5.69
CA GLU A 279 -0.66 -33.86 -5.03
C GLU A 279 0.28 -32.93 -5.80
N SER A 280 0.40 -33.11 -7.12
CA SER A 280 1.20 -32.23 -7.98
C SER A 280 0.68 -30.80 -7.96
N LEU A 281 -0.64 -30.63 -7.99
CA LEU A 281 -1.29 -29.33 -7.87
C LEU A 281 -0.92 -28.66 -6.54
N TYR A 282 -1.01 -29.39 -5.42
CA TYR A 282 -0.67 -28.87 -4.10
C TYR A 282 0.80 -28.40 -4.03
N LEU A 283 1.74 -29.20 -4.54
CA LEU A 283 3.17 -28.87 -4.55
C LEU A 283 3.46 -27.63 -5.40
N LEU A 284 2.89 -27.55 -6.61
CA LEU A 284 3.07 -26.40 -7.50
C LEU A 284 2.46 -25.12 -6.94
N LEU A 285 1.31 -25.21 -6.26
CA LEU A 285 0.70 -24.07 -5.57
C LEU A 285 1.54 -23.60 -4.39
N GLN A 286 2.14 -24.52 -3.65
CA GLN A 286 3.05 -24.18 -2.56
C GLN A 286 4.32 -23.50 -3.09
N GLU A 287 4.85 -23.95 -4.23
CA GLU A 287 5.96 -23.30 -4.92
C GLU A 287 5.58 -21.90 -5.39
N LEU A 288 4.44 -21.75 -6.07
CA LEU A 288 3.91 -20.46 -6.51
C LEU A 288 3.78 -19.49 -5.34
N SER A 289 3.14 -19.93 -4.25
CA SER A 289 2.93 -19.13 -3.05
C SER A 289 4.27 -18.72 -2.44
N THR A 290 5.21 -19.66 -2.27
CA THR A 290 6.53 -19.38 -1.70
C THR A 290 7.32 -18.38 -2.55
N ALA A 291 7.27 -18.52 -3.87
CA ALA A 291 7.93 -17.62 -4.80
C ALA A 291 7.28 -16.21 -4.79
N ALA A 292 5.95 -16.14 -4.69
CA ALA A 292 5.20 -14.89 -4.63
C ALA A 292 5.52 -14.05 -3.38
N HIS A 293 5.73 -14.70 -2.23
CA HIS A 293 6.17 -14.02 -1.00
C HIS A 293 7.52 -13.33 -1.13
N ARG A 294 8.42 -13.90 -1.94
CA ARG A 294 9.80 -13.42 -2.10
C ARG A 294 9.96 -12.43 -3.24
N ASN A 295 9.11 -12.49 -4.26
CA ASN A 295 9.32 -11.77 -5.50
C ASN A 295 8.06 -11.04 -5.98
N ILE A 296 8.08 -9.71 -5.85
CA ILE A 296 7.00 -8.84 -6.35
C ILE A 296 6.88 -8.86 -7.88
N ALA A 297 7.96 -9.13 -8.61
CA ALA A 297 7.92 -9.26 -10.07
C ALA A 297 7.04 -10.44 -10.49
N LEU A 298 7.13 -11.57 -9.76
CA LEU A 298 6.29 -12.74 -10.01
C LEU A 298 4.80 -12.40 -9.80
N ARG A 299 4.46 -11.70 -8.71
CA ARG A 299 3.08 -11.24 -8.47
C ARG A 299 2.55 -10.34 -9.60
N ARG A 300 3.40 -9.46 -10.15
CA ARG A 300 3.02 -8.63 -11.33
C ARG A 300 2.82 -9.48 -12.59
N LEU A 301 3.67 -10.48 -12.82
CA LEU A 301 3.55 -11.41 -13.96
C LEU A 301 2.28 -12.26 -13.87
N PHE A 302 1.91 -12.71 -12.67
CA PHE A 302 0.66 -13.44 -12.41
C PHE A 302 -0.56 -12.69 -12.95
N TRP A 303 -0.66 -11.39 -12.66
CA TRP A 303 -1.77 -10.56 -13.15
C TRP A 303 -1.76 -10.34 -14.66
N ARG A 304 -0.60 -10.42 -15.32
CA ARG A 304 -0.47 -10.24 -16.78
C ARG A 304 -0.85 -11.48 -17.58
N SER A 305 -0.56 -12.67 -17.06
CA SER A 305 -0.88 -13.93 -17.72
C SER A 305 -2.39 -14.25 -17.64
N SER A 306 -3.06 -13.83 -16.56
CA SER A 306 -4.50 -14.02 -16.27
C SER A 306 -4.99 -15.47 -16.14
N GLU A 307 -4.45 -16.42 -16.92
CA GLU A 307 -4.89 -17.82 -16.98
C GLU A 307 -4.80 -18.53 -15.64
N VAL A 308 -3.66 -18.39 -14.95
CA VAL A 308 -3.47 -18.98 -13.62
C VAL A 308 -4.52 -18.46 -12.63
N CYS A 309 -4.83 -17.16 -12.64
CA CYS A 309 -5.84 -16.61 -11.74
C CYS A 309 -7.24 -17.19 -12.01
N VAL A 310 -7.62 -17.32 -13.29
CA VAL A 310 -8.89 -17.93 -13.70
C VAL A 310 -8.95 -19.39 -13.28
N PHE A 311 -7.86 -20.14 -13.50
CA PHE A 311 -7.73 -21.53 -13.06
C PHE A 311 -7.88 -21.67 -11.55
N LEU A 312 -7.17 -20.87 -10.74
CA LEU A 312 -7.27 -20.93 -9.28
C LEU A 312 -8.69 -20.67 -8.77
N VAL A 313 -9.40 -19.70 -9.35
CA VAL A 313 -10.79 -19.42 -8.97
C VAL A 313 -11.72 -20.57 -9.38
N GLN A 314 -11.53 -21.14 -10.57
CA GLN A 314 -12.29 -22.31 -11.02
C GLN A 314 -12.06 -23.52 -10.11
N THR A 315 -10.81 -23.82 -9.78
CA THR A 315 -10.45 -24.93 -8.88
C THR A 315 -11.04 -24.74 -7.48
N LEU A 316 -11.04 -23.50 -6.96
CA LEU A 316 -11.64 -23.18 -5.67
C LEU A 316 -13.16 -23.37 -5.67
N GLU A 317 -13.83 -23.00 -6.76
CA GLU A 317 -15.26 -23.26 -6.91
C GLU A 317 -15.55 -24.74 -6.97
N GLU A 318 -14.80 -25.50 -7.78
CA GLU A 318 -14.98 -26.94 -7.94
C GLU A 318 -14.70 -27.71 -6.63
N SER A 319 -13.69 -27.30 -5.87
CA SER A 319 -13.35 -27.94 -4.58
C SER A 319 -14.43 -27.74 -3.52
N LEU A 320 -15.17 -26.62 -3.58
CA LEU A 320 -16.18 -26.24 -2.58
C LEU A 320 -17.63 -26.40 -3.06
N HIS A 321 -17.88 -26.69 -4.35
CA HIS A 321 -19.20 -26.69 -4.96
C HIS A 321 -20.22 -27.60 -4.25
N GLY A 322 -19.80 -28.79 -3.81
CA GLY A 322 -20.66 -29.73 -3.08
C GLY A 322 -21.07 -29.25 -1.68
N CYS A 323 -20.29 -28.33 -1.09
CA CYS A 323 -20.45 -27.86 0.28
C CYS A 323 -21.23 -26.54 0.41
N GLN A 324 -21.53 -25.88 -0.71
CA GLN A 324 -22.38 -24.69 -0.76
C GLN A 324 -23.88 -25.01 -0.66
N SER A 325 -24.25 -26.30 -0.60
CA SER A 325 -25.61 -26.77 -0.33
C SER A 325 -25.81 -26.98 1.18
N LEU A 326 -27.05 -26.85 1.66
CA LEU A 326 -27.44 -26.94 3.09
C LEU A 326 -26.98 -28.20 3.84
N HIS A 327 -26.43 -29.21 3.17
CA HIS A 327 -26.05 -30.53 3.72
C HIS A 327 -24.67 -31.04 3.28
N GLY A 328 -23.86 -30.23 2.59
CA GLY A 328 -22.57 -30.70 2.10
C GLY A 328 -21.50 -30.74 3.20
N VAL A 329 -20.73 -31.83 3.26
CA VAL A 329 -19.66 -32.04 4.23
C VAL A 329 -18.30 -31.80 3.58
N TYR A 330 -17.46 -30.98 4.21
CA TYR A 330 -16.09 -30.74 3.75
C TYR A 330 -15.20 -31.94 4.02
N THR A 331 -14.33 -32.28 3.07
CA THR A 331 -13.20 -33.19 3.31
C THR A 331 -11.96 -32.41 3.72
N ALA A 332 -11.04 -33.05 4.45
CA ALA A 332 -9.79 -32.42 4.87
C ALA A 332 -8.96 -31.94 3.67
N ASP A 333 -8.84 -32.78 2.63
CA ASP A 333 -8.08 -32.47 1.42
C ASP A 333 -8.65 -31.26 0.66
N GLN A 334 -9.98 -31.17 0.57
CA GLN A 334 -10.65 -30.01 -0.04
C GLN A 334 -10.35 -28.72 0.72
N LEU A 335 -10.42 -28.74 2.06
CA LEU A 335 -10.13 -27.56 2.88
C LEU A 335 -8.65 -27.17 2.79
N LEU A 336 -7.73 -28.12 2.79
CA LEU A 336 -6.29 -27.87 2.64
C LEU A 336 -5.96 -27.22 1.29
N LEU A 337 -6.48 -27.80 0.20
CA LEU A 337 -6.27 -27.24 -1.14
C LEU A 337 -6.90 -25.85 -1.28
N SER A 338 -8.15 -25.70 -0.83
CA SER A 338 -8.89 -24.43 -0.90
C SER A 338 -8.19 -23.34 -0.06
N THR A 339 -7.71 -23.69 1.12
CA THR A 339 -6.91 -22.79 1.98
C THR A 339 -5.65 -22.33 1.26
N LEU A 340 -4.90 -23.25 0.64
CA LEU A 340 -3.68 -22.89 -0.09
C LEU A 340 -3.97 -21.98 -1.29
N ILE A 341 -5.04 -22.25 -2.05
CA ILE A 341 -5.47 -21.39 -3.17
C ILE A 341 -5.81 -19.98 -2.68
N VAL A 342 -6.62 -19.88 -1.62
CA VAL A 342 -7.04 -18.60 -1.05
C VAL A 342 -5.85 -17.81 -0.50
N GLN A 343 -4.93 -18.48 0.19
CA GLN A 343 -3.68 -17.87 0.67
C GLN A 343 -2.80 -17.38 -0.49
N ALA A 344 -2.64 -18.20 -1.54
CA ALA A 344 -1.88 -17.82 -2.73
C ALA A 344 -2.48 -16.58 -3.41
N LEU A 345 -3.81 -16.55 -3.60
CA LEU A 345 -4.52 -15.39 -4.14
C LEU A 345 -4.29 -14.16 -3.26
N ALA A 346 -4.45 -14.26 -1.93
CA ALA A 346 -4.23 -13.12 -1.02
C ALA A 346 -2.82 -12.53 -1.15
N VAL A 347 -1.81 -13.38 -1.30
CA VAL A 347 -0.42 -12.96 -1.54
C VAL A 347 -0.27 -12.26 -2.89
N MET A 348 -0.94 -12.73 -3.94
CA MET A 348 -0.93 -12.08 -5.26
C MET A 348 -1.57 -10.69 -5.23
N PHE A 349 -2.63 -10.49 -4.44
CA PHE A 349 -3.27 -9.19 -4.29
C PHE A 349 -2.39 -8.16 -3.57
N ARG A 350 -1.65 -8.59 -2.55
CA ARG A 350 -0.84 -7.70 -1.72
C ARG A 350 0.19 -6.95 -2.56
N GLU A 351 0.31 -5.64 -2.35
CA GLU A 351 1.28 -4.73 -3.00
C GLU A 351 1.22 -4.65 -4.54
N THR A 352 0.17 -5.15 -5.19
CA THR A 352 0.01 -5.11 -6.66
C THR A 352 -1.01 -4.07 -7.13
N GLU A 353 -1.34 -3.09 -6.30
CA GLU A 353 -2.38 -2.10 -6.58
C GLU A 353 -2.10 -1.19 -7.78
N VAL A 354 -0.82 -1.03 -8.12
CA VAL A 354 -0.37 -0.24 -9.26
C VAL A 354 -0.33 -1.03 -10.57
N GLU A 355 -0.52 -2.35 -10.53
CA GLU A 355 -0.50 -3.17 -11.75
C GLU A 355 -1.87 -3.11 -12.45
N PRO A 356 -1.97 -2.47 -13.63
CA PRO A 356 -3.26 -2.26 -14.30
C PRO A 356 -3.89 -3.58 -14.76
N ALA A 357 -3.08 -4.60 -15.06
CA ALA A 357 -3.56 -5.91 -15.47
C ALA A 357 -4.48 -6.55 -14.41
N ARG A 358 -4.20 -6.32 -13.11
CA ARG A 358 -5.05 -6.78 -12.00
C ARG A 358 -6.46 -6.20 -12.11
N PHE A 359 -6.56 -4.87 -12.22
CA PHE A 359 -7.86 -4.21 -12.31
C PHE A 359 -8.60 -4.60 -13.60
N ASN A 360 -7.90 -4.66 -14.73
CA ASN A 360 -8.48 -5.05 -16.02
C ASN A 360 -9.05 -6.47 -15.97
N LEU A 361 -8.33 -7.43 -15.37
CA LEU A 361 -8.79 -8.80 -15.23
C LEU A 361 -10.04 -8.90 -14.34
N LEU A 362 -10.02 -8.23 -13.18
CA LEU A 362 -11.12 -8.29 -12.21
C LEU A 362 -12.37 -7.53 -12.65
N SER A 363 -12.22 -6.51 -13.49
CA SER A 363 -13.35 -5.74 -14.05
C SER A 363 -13.89 -6.30 -15.38
N ALA A 364 -13.13 -7.18 -16.05
CA ALA A 364 -13.54 -7.79 -17.30
C ALA A 364 -14.87 -8.55 -17.18
N LYS A 365 -15.61 -8.62 -18.30
CA LYS A 365 -16.88 -9.35 -18.41
C LYS A 365 -17.86 -9.01 -17.28
N LYS A 366 -18.02 -7.71 -16.97
CA LYS A 366 -18.87 -7.21 -15.87
C LYS A 366 -18.50 -7.81 -14.51
N CYS A 367 -17.21 -7.88 -14.22
CA CYS A 367 -16.66 -8.40 -12.97
C CYS A 367 -16.98 -9.89 -12.70
N ALA A 368 -17.22 -10.69 -13.73
CA ALA A 368 -17.61 -12.10 -13.58
C ALA A 368 -16.60 -12.91 -12.74
N LEU A 369 -15.29 -12.76 -12.99
CA LEU A 369 -14.26 -13.45 -12.23
C LEU A 369 -14.23 -13.01 -10.76
N ALA A 370 -14.36 -11.70 -10.49
CA ALA A 370 -14.39 -11.17 -9.15
C ALA A 370 -15.64 -11.64 -8.38
N SER A 371 -16.80 -11.71 -9.03
CA SER A 371 -18.03 -12.25 -8.43
C SER A 371 -17.89 -13.73 -8.07
N ARG A 372 -17.35 -14.52 -9.00
CA ARG A 372 -17.04 -15.94 -8.81
C ARG A 372 -16.10 -16.18 -7.62
N MET A 373 -14.98 -15.45 -7.59
CA MET A 373 -14.04 -15.46 -6.47
C MET A 373 -14.72 -15.09 -5.15
N LEU A 374 -15.54 -14.03 -5.13
CA LEU A 374 -16.25 -13.61 -3.92
C LEU A 374 -17.20 -14.67 -3.39
N LEU A 375 -18.00 -15.28 -4.26
CA LEU A 375 -18.95 -16.33 -3.86
C LEU A 375 -18.22 -17.58 -3.37
N ALA A 376 -17.13 -17.98 -4.01
CA ALA A 376 -16.33 -19.12 -3.60
C ALA A 376 -15.70 -18.99 -2.20
N LEU A 377 -15.46 -17.75 -1.72
CA LEU A 377 -14.86 -17.51 -0.40
C LEU A 377 -15.81 -17.78 0.77
N ILE A 378 -17.12 -17.74 0.55
CA ILE A 378 -18.10 -17.83 1.64
C ILE A 378 -18.49 -19.29 1.84
N CYS A 379 -18.24 -19.79 3.05
CA CYS A 379 -18.57 -21.15 3.47
C CYS A 379 -19.38 -21.12 4.77
N ASP A 380 -20.08 -22.22 5.06
CA ASP A 380 -20.70 -22.39 6.38
C ASP A 380 -19.62 -22.52 7.45
N ALA A 381 -19.71 -21.69 8.49
CA ALA A 381 -18.82 -21.75 9.63
C ALA A 381 -19.26 -22.78 10.69
N GLU A 382 -20.49 -23.28 10.59
CA GLU A 382 -21.06 -24.27 11.49
C GLU A 382 -21.11 -25.64 10.79
N LEU A 383 -20.26 -26.57 11.21
CA LEU A 383 -20.48 -27.98 10.87
C LEU A 383 -21.70 -28.47 11.66
N GLN A 384 -22.69 -29.07 10.98
CA GLN A 384 -23.80 -29.76 11.64
C GLN A 384 -23.28 -30.98 12.42
N THR A 385 -22.73 -30.77 13.60
CA THR A 385 -22.39 -31.86 14.52
C THR A 385 -23.66 -32.33 15.22
N GLN A 386 -24.44 -33.18 14.54
CA GLN A 386 -25.42 -34.01 15.23
C GLN A 386 -24.69 -35.02 16.12
N LYS A 387 -24.69 -34.76 17.44
CA LYS A 387 -24.54 -35.74 18.53
C LYS A 387 -23.41 -36.78 18.37
N GLN A 388 -22.16 -36.35 18.39
CA GLN A 388 -20.99 -36.92 19.11
C GLN A 388 -19.75 -36.25 18.49
N ARG A 389 -19.03 -35.39 19.22
CA ARG A 389 -17.75 -34.84 18.71
C ARG A 389 -16.70 -35.94 18.71
N SER A 390 -16.39 -36.48 17.55
CA SER A 390 -15.23 -37.37 17.34
C SER A 390 -13.93 -36.54 17.23
N LEU A 391 -12.77 -37.18 17.39
CA LEU A 391 -11.47 -36.52 17.21
C LEU A 391 -11.29 -36.00 15.77
N VAL A 392 -11.85 -36.71 14.78
CA VAL A 392 -11.84 -36.33 13.36
C VAL A 392 -12.63 -35.02 13.14
N ASP A 393 -13.72 -34.81 13.88
CA ASP A 393 -14.49 -33.57 13.80
C ASP A 393 -13.70 -32.36 14.32
N CYS A 394 -12.82 -32.55 15.31
CA CYS A 394 -11.96 -31.48 15.82
C CYS A 394 -10.90 -31.05 14.81
N GLU A 395 -10.26 -32.00 14.12
CA GLU A 395 -9.27 -31.71 13.08
C GLU A 395 -9.92 -31.00 11.88
N LEU A 396 -11.08 -31.49 11.43
CA LEU A 396 -11.81 -30.87 10.33
C LEU A 396 -12.29 -29.46 10.68
N GLN A 397 -12.75 -29.24 11.91
CA GLN A 397 -13.12 -27.90 12.39
C GLN A 397 -11.92 -26.95 12.43
N ALA A 398 -10.72 -27.43 12.76
CA ALA A 398 -9.50 -26.63 12.74
C ALA A 398 -9.13 -26.22 11.30
N LEU A 399 -9.22 -27.16 10.35
CA LEU A 399 -9.00 -26.87 8.92
C LEU A 399 -10.03 -25.86 8.38
N LEU A 400 -11.30 -25.99 8.78
CA LEU A 400 -12.34 -25.04 8.41
C LEU A 400 -12.05 -23.65 8.97
N ALA A 401 -11.61 -23.54 10.22
CA ALA A 401 -11.22 -22.27 10.81
C ALA A 401 -10.03 -21.63 10.05
N GLU A 402 -9.02 -22.42 9.67
CA GLU A 402 -7.88 -21.93 8.88
C GLU A 402 -8.31 -21.44 7.48
N TYR A 403 -9.25 -22.15 6.86
CA TYR A 403 -9.88 -21.72 5.61
C TYR A 403 -10.61 -20.38 5.78
N LEU A 404 -11.45 -20.24 6.81
CA LEU A 404 -12.23 -19.03 7.09
C LEU A 404 -11.33 -17.82 7.38
N ASP A 405 -10.19 -18.04 8.04
CA ASP A 405 -9.17 -17.01 8.30
C ASP A 405 -8.47 -16.56 7.02
N SER A 406 -8.16 -17.51 6.15
CA SER A 406 -7.58 -17.26 4.84
C SER A 406 -8.59 -16.54 3.93
N ALA A 407 -9.85 -16.94 3.96
CA ALA A 407 -10.95 -16.32 3.22
C ALA A 407 -11.20 -14.88 3.69
N CYS A 408 -11.17 -14.62 4.99
CA CYS A 408 -11.22 -13.28 5.54
C CYS A 408 -10.05 -12.41 5.05
N SER A 409 -8.84 -12.98 5.01
CA SER A 409 -7.65 -12.29 4.50
C SER A 409 -7.78 -11.90 3.03
N LEU A 410 -8.28 -12.79 2.17
CA LEU A 410 -8.51 -12.47 0.75
C LEU A 410 -9.68 -11.49 0.56
N LEU A 411 -10.77 -11.66 1.30
CA LEU A 411 -11.90 -10.73 1.26
C LEU A 411 -11.48 -9.33 1.70
N PHE A 412 -10.58 -9.20 2.68
CA PHE A 412 -9.97 -7.93 3.04
C PHE A 412 -9.22 -7.29 1.87
N GLU A 413 -8.40 -8.04 1.13
CA GLU A 413 -7.67 -7.51 -0.04
C GLU A 413 -8.65 -7.07 -1.15
N LEU A 414 -9.75 -7.80 -1.34
CA LEU A 414 -10.83 -7.41 -2.26
C LEU A 414 -11.57 -6.15 -1.78
N LEU A 415 -11.81 -6.01 -0.48
CA LEU A 415 -12.39 -4.79 0.09
C LEU A 415 -11.45 -3.59 -0.07
N LEU A 416 -10.13 -3.78 0.04
CA LEU A 416 -9.15 -2.72 -0.25
C LEU A 416 -9.25 -2.29 -1.72
N LEU A 417 -9.29 -3.24 -2.66
CA LEU A 417 -9.55 -2.95 -4.08
C LEU A 417 -10.86 -2.17 -4.25
N GLY A 418 -11.90 -2.50 -3.49
CA GLY A 418 -13.16 -1.80 -3.59
C GLY A 418 -13.13 -0.37 -3.06
N HIS A 419 -12.35 -0.08 -2.02
CA HIS A 419 -12.10 1.29 -1.59
C HIS A 419 -11.31 2.09 -2.64
N GLU A 420 -10.38 1.45 -3.35
CA GLU A 420 -9.67 2.04 -4.49
C GLU A 420 -10.65 2.36 -5.65
N ALA A 421 -11.50 1.40 -6.03
CA ALA A 421 -12.43 1.52 -7.15
C ALA A 421 -13.57 2.54 -6.90
N SER A 422 -14.10 2.58 -5.67
CA SER A 422 -15.20 3.49 -5.28
C SER A 422 -14.82 4.96 -5.41
N ARG A 423 -13.52 5.26 -5.35
CA ARG A 423 -12.98 6.62 -5.48
C ARG A 423 -12.47 6.92 -6.89
N CYS A 424 -12.62 5.98 -7.83
CA CYS A 424 -12.09 6.07 -9.20
C CYS A 424 -13.14 6.05 -10.33
N SER A 425 -14.42 5.73 -10.08
CA SER A 425 -15.40 5.47 -11.15
C SER A 425 -16.46 6.56 -11.32
N LEU A 426 -16.70 6.94 -12.58
CA LEU A 426 -17.63 7.98 -13.03
C LEU A 426 -18.89 7.41 -13.73
N THR A 427 -19.09 6.09 -13.77
CA THR A 427 -20.19 5.57 -14.62
C THR A 427 -20.79 4.22 -14.22
N GLU A 428 -20.11 3.33 -13.48
CA GLU A 428 -20.72 2.10 -12.96
C GLU A 428 -20.05 1.69 -11.63
N ASN A 429 -20.81 1.51 -10.55
CA ASN A 429 -20.32 1.20 -9.18
C ASN A 429 -19.71 -0.21 -9.02
N PHE A 430 -19.22 -0.83 -10.08
CA PHE A 430 -18.62 -2.16 -10.06
C PHE A 430 -17.33 -2.18 -9.23
N LEU A 431 -17.05 -3.31 -8.57
CA LEU A 431 -15.95 -3.50 -7.63
C LEU A 431 -15.95 -2.59 -6.40
N SER A 432 -16.89 -1.63 -6.24
CA SER A 432 -17.01 -0.84 -5.01
C SER A 432 -17.27 -1.72 -3.78
N VAL A 433 -17.01 -1.20 -2.59
CA VAL A 433 -17.30 -1.91 -1.33
C VAL A 433 -18.77 -2.34 -1.27
N GLY A 434 -19.69 -1.43 -1.63
CA GLY A 434 -21.12 -1.72 -1.69
C GLY A 434 -21.49 -2.72 -2.80
N TRP A 435 -20.74 -2.81 -3.90
CA TRP A 435 -20.94 -3.86 -4.89
C TRP A 435 -20.47 -5.22 -4.38
N ILE A 436 -19.29 -5.30 -3.76
CA ILE A 436 -18.74 -6.53 -3.18
C ILE A 436 -19.75 -7.12 -2.20
N LEU A 437 -20.24 -6.32 -1.25
CA LEU A 437 -21.20 -6.80 -0.25
C LEU A 437 -22.56 -7.19 -0.86
N ARG A 438 -23.00 -6.54 -1.96
CA ARG A 438 -24.22 -6.92 -2.68
C ARG A 438 -24.08 -8.23 -3.44
N VAL A 439 -22.91 -8.52 -4.01
CA VAL A 439 -22.63 -9.81 -4.66
C VAL A 439 -22.71 -10.95 -3.66
N LEU A 440 -22.21 -10.73 -2.45
CA LEU A 440 -22.22 -11.72 -1.38
C LEU A 440 -23.62 -11.91 -0.76
N GLN A 441 -24.45 -10.86 -0.74
CA GLN A 441 -25.74 -10.82 -0.07
C GLN A 441 -26.67 -12.04 -0.30
N PRO A 442 -26.85 -12.57 -1.52
CA PRO A 442 -27.71 -13.73 -1.74
C PRO A 442 -27.09 -15.06 -1.28
N HIS A 443 -25.82 -15.09 -0.85
CA HIS A 443 -25.15 -16.32 -0.47
C HIS A 443 -25.72 -16.89 0.85
N PRO A 444 -26.15 -18.16 0.91
CA PRO A 444 -26.86 -18.72 2.06
C PRO A 444 -26.04 -18.66 3.36
N HIS A 445 -24.73 -18.86 3.26
CA HIS A 445 -23.82 -18.89 4.41
C HIS A 445 -23.21 -17.53 4.77
N LEU A 446 -23.61 -16.42 4.13
CA LEU A 446 -23.02 -15.11 4.40
C LEU A 446 -23.16 -14.70 5.88
N MET A 447 -24.34 -14.93 6.47
CA MET A 447 -24.57 -14.58 7.88
C MET A 447 -23.74 -15.45 8.82
N SER A 448 -23.64 -16.75 8.55
CA SER A 448 -22.78 -17.70 9.29
C SER A 448 -21.30 -17.26 9.23
N PHE A 449 -20.80 -16.94 8.03
CA PHE A 449 -19.45 -16.43 7.84
C PHE A 449 -19.20 -15.13 8.62
N VAL A 450 -20.07 -14.12 8.50
CA VAL A 450 -19.90 -12.83 9.19
C VAL A 450 -20.01 -13.00 10.71
N SER A 451 -20.92 -13.84 11.18
CA SER A 451 -21.05 -14.21 12.60
C SER A 451 -19.76 -14.83 13.13
N HIS A 452 -19.16 -15.77 12.40
CA HIS A 452 -17.88 -16.37 12.77
C HIS A 452 -16.79 -15.30 12.89
N GLN A 453 -16.66 -14.39 11.92
CA GLN A 453 -15.65 -13.33 12.00
C GLN A 453 -15.89 -12.39 13.19
N ALA A 454 -17.15 -12.05 13.50
CA ALA A 454 -17.50 -11.24 14.67
C ALA A 454 -17.16 -11.95 15.98
N GLN A 455 -17.56 -13.22 16.11
CA GLN A 455 -17.26 -14.03 17.29
C GLN A 455 -15.76 -14.18 17.51
N GLN A 456 -14.98 -14.38 16.45
CA GLN A 456 -13.53 -14.46 16.56
C GLN A 456 -12.89 -13.14 17.02
N VAL A 457 -13.44 -11.98 16.63
CA VAL A 457 -13.00 -10.68 17.18
C VAL A 457 -13.30 -10.60 18.68
N VAL A 458 -14.50 -11.01 19.10
CA VAL A 458 -14.90 -11.03 20.52
C VAL A 458 -13.98 -11.95 21.33
N VAL A 459 -13.78 -13.20 20.89
CA VAL A 459 -12.92 -14.17 21.57
C VAL A 459 -11.50 -13.64 21.69
N VAL A 460 -10.93 -13.17 20.59
CA VAL A 460 -9.56 -12.62 20.56
C VAL A 460 -9.42 -11.41 21.47
N LEU A 461 -10.43 -10.54 21.60
CA LEU A 461 -10.35 -9.31 22.39
C LEU A 461 -10.87 -9.43 23.84
N SER A 462 -11.50 -10.55 24.19
CA SER A 462 -12.03 -10.80 25.54
C SER A 462 -10.93 -10.89 26.60
N ASP A 463 -11.28 -10.56 27.84
CA ASP A 463 -10.39 -10.55 29.03
C ASP A 463 -9.93 -11.98 29.45
N LEU A 464 -10.27 -13.02 28.69
CA LEU A 464 -10.00 -14.42 29.03
C LEU A 464 -8.56 -14.85 28.76
N GLN A 465 -7.78 -14.08 28.00
CA GLN A 465 -6.38 -14.37 27.66
C GLN A 465 -5.53 -13.10 27.77
N ASP A 466 -4.58 -13.10 28.70
CA ASP A 466 -3.66 -11.98 28.98
C ASP A 466 -2.40 -11.97 28.09
N SER A 467 -2.28 -12.91 27.15
CA SER A 467 -1.12 -12.95 26.25
C SER A 467 -1.25 -11.97 25.08
N PRO A 468 -0.16 -11.28 24.71
CA PRO A 468 -0.14 -10.47 23.50
C PRO A 468 -0.30 -11.35 22.26
N LEU A 469 -0.95 -10.82 21.24
CA LEU A 469 -1.17 -11.54 19.99
C LEU A 469 0.15 -11.70 19.21
N ALA A 470 0.29 -12.85 18.56
CA ALA A 470 1.35 -13.05 17.58
C ALA A 470 1.16 -12.09 16.38
N PRO A 471 2.22 -11.72 15.64
CA PRO A 471 2.09 -10.78 14.53
C PRO A 471 1.05 -11.18 13.47
N SER A 472 0.96 -12.46 13.12
CA SER A 472 -0.06 -12.99 12.20
C SER A 472 -1.48 -12.81 12.74
N GLN A 473 -1.69 -13.09 14.03
CA GLN A 473 -2.99 -12.90 14.71
C GLN A 473 -3.38 -11.42 14.77
N SER A 474 -2.44 -10.51 15.02
CA SER A 474 -2.70 -9.07 15.00
C SER A 474 -3.11 -8.57 13.61
N VAL A 475 -2.50 -9.11 12.55
CA VAL A 475 -2.90 -8.81 11.16
C VAL A 475 -4.30 -9.35 10.86
N LEU A 476 -4.59 -10.58 11.24
CA LEU A 476 -5.92 -11.16 11.04
C LEU A 476 -7.00 -10.40 11.81
N LEU A 477 -6.74 -9.99 13.05
CA LEU A 477 -7.65 -9.14 13.83
C LEU A 477 -7.93 -7.82 13.09
N PHE A 478 -6.89 -7.14 12.59
CA PHE A 478 -7.05 -5.93 11.79
C PHE A 478 -7.93 -6.16 10.56
N GLN A 479 -7.71 -7.26 9.84
CA GLN A 479 -8.48 -7.61 8.63
C GLN A 479 -9.96 -7.89 8.98
N ARG A 480 -10.22 -8.65 10.05
CA ARG A 480 -11.57 -8.90 10.57
C ARG A 480 -12.28 -7.61 10.97
N CYS A 481 -11.61 -6.73 11.72
CA CYS A 481 -12.18 -5.42 12.07
C CYS A 481 -12.51 -4.59 10.82
N ARG A 482 -11.66 -4.60 9.78
CA ARG A 482 -11.93 -3.91 8.51
C ARG A 482 -13.15 -4.49 7.78
N LEU A 483 -13.30 -5.81 7.79
CA LEU A 483 -14.49 -6.48 7.24
C LEU A 483 -15.76 -6.08 8.01
N LEU A 484 -15.77 -6.20 9.33
CA LEU A 484 -16.93 -5.84 10.17
C LEU A 484 -17.32 -4.37 10.01
N LEU A 485 -16.33 -3.48 9.96
CA LEU A 485 -16.57 -2.06 9.70
C LEU A 485 -17.20 -1.84 8.33
N ALA A 486 -16.73 -2.54 7.29
CA ALA A 486 -17.32 -2.47 5.97
C ALA A 486 -18.78 -2.97 5.96
N CYS A 487 -19.08 -4.06 6.67
CA CYS A 487 -20.44 -4.57 6.86
C CYS A 487 -21.35 -3.52 7.52
N LEU A 488 -20.89 -2.89 8.62
CA LEU A 488 -21.64 -1.90 9.37
C LEU A 488 -21.91 -0.60 8.57
N GLN A 489 -20.97 -0.19 7.71
CA GLN A 489 -21.04 1.07 6.97
C GLN A 489 -21.73 0.96 5.60
N TYR A 490 -21.61 -0.18 4.91
CA TYR A 490 -21.97 -0.29 3.50
C TYR A 490 -23.06 -1.34 3.22
N ASN A 491 -23.55 -2.10 4.22
CA ASN A 491 -24.64 -3.05 4.03
C ASN A 491 -25.61 -3.06 5.22
N ASN A 492 -26.83 -2.55 5.00
CA ASN A 492 -27.84 -2.41 6.05
C ASN A 492 -28.27 -3.75 6.67
N LEU A 493 -28.37 -4.82 5.88
CA LEU A 493 -28.78 -6.14 6.39
C LEU A 493 -27.71 -6.74 7.29
N LEU A 494 -26.44 -6.68 6.87
CA LEU A 494 -25.32 -7.15 7.70
C LEU A 494 -25.14 -6.27 8.94
N ALA A 495 -25.34 -4.96 8.80
CA ALA A 495 -25.29 -4.04 9.94
C ALA A 495 -26.39 -4.34 10.96
N GLN A 496 -27.62 -4.63 10.51
CA GLN A 496 -28.71 -5.05 11.39
C GLN A 496 -28.41 -6.38 12.06
N HIS A 497 -27.94 -7.38 11.31
CA HIS A 497 -27.52 -8.68 11.86
C HIS A 497 -26.48 -8.53 12.97
N LEU A 498 -25.41 -7.76 12.72
CA LEU A 498 -24.36 -7.51 13.72
C LEU A 498 -24.90 -6.78 14.97
N ARG A 499 -25.78 -5.79 14.81
CA ARG A 499 -26.41 -5.10 15.95
C ARG A 499 -27.35 -6.00 16.74
N SER A 500 -28.09 -6.88 16.08
CA SER A 500 -29.05 -7.76 16.74
C SER A 500 -28.38 -8.91 17.50
N HIS A 501 -27.29 -9.47 16.97
CA HIS A 501 -26.67 -10.68 17.52
C HIS A 501 -25.41 -10.41 18.34
N PHE A 502 -24.63 -9.36 18.04
CA PHE A 502 -23.31 -9.16 18.63
C PHE A 502 -23.17 -7.89 19.47
N ARG A 503 -24.18 -7.02 19.53
CA ARG A 503 -24.11 -5.76 20.30
C ARG A 503 -23.74 -5.98 21.76
N GLU A 504 -24.41 -6.92 22.44
CA GLU A 504 -24.15 -7.20 23.85
C GLU A 504 -22.79 -7.85 24.04
N GLU A 505 -22.39 -8.80 23.19
CA GLU A 505 -21.07 -9.43 23.26
C GLU A 505 -19.94 -8.39 23.14
N PHE A 506 -20.02 -7.50 22.15
CA PHE A 506 -19.04 -6.42 22.00
C PHE A 506 -19.07 -5.45 23.19
N ARG A 507 -20.24 -5.12 23.71
CA ARG A 507 -20.40 -4.23 24.86
C ARG A 507 -19.76 -4.79 26.13
N TYR A 508 -19.91 -6.09 26.38
CA TYR A 508 -19.45 -6.71 27.63
C TYR A 508 -18.03 -7.28 27.56
N PHE A 509 -17.61 -7.81 26.40
CA PHE A 509 -16.32 -8.51 26.27
C PHE A 509 -15.25 -7.70 25.57
N VAL A 510 -15.57 -6.67 24.78
CA VAL A 510 -14.56 -5.90 24.02
C VAL A 510 -14.33 -4.54 24.68
N LYS A 511 -13.27 -4.45 25.50
CA LYS A 511 -12.83 -3.22 26.17
C LYS A 511 -11.57 -2.66 25.52
N LEU A 512 -11.52 -1.35 25.25
CA LEU A 512 -10.36 -0.71 24.62
C LEU A 512 -9.04 -0.93 25.40
N SER A 513 -9.10 -0.91 26.74
CA SER A 513 -7.95 -1.22 27.59
C SER A 513 -7.35 -2.60 27.31
N CYS A 514 -8.18 -3.58 26.98
CA CYS A 514 -7.75 -4.95 26.73
C CYS A 514 -7.17 -5.10 25.33
N VAL A 515 -7.67 -4.33 24.37
CA VAL A 515 -7.07 -4.24 23.02
C VAL A 515 -5.63 -3.72 23.11
N GLU A 516 -5.36 -2.72 23.94
CA GLU A 516 -4.00 -2.17 24.13
C GLU A 516 -3.04 -3.19 24.76
N VAL A 517 -3.52 -4.04 25.67
CA VAL A 517 -2.73 -5.13 26.25
C VAL A 517 -2.43 -6.21 25.21
N LYS A 518 -3.43 -6.58 24.40
CA LYS A 518 -3.30 -7.65 23.39
C LYS A 518 -2.52 -7.24 22.16
N LEU A 519 -2.45 -5.95 21.85
CA LEU A 519 -1.73 -5.40 20.70
C LEU A 519 -0.48 -4.64 21.15
N PRO A 520 0.70 -5.26 21.06
CA PRO A 520 1.94 -4.61 21.47
C PRO A 520 2.16 -3.24 20.78
N PRO A 521 2.64 -2.22 21.52
CA PRO A 521 2.78 -0.85 20.97
C PRO A 521 3.83 -0.75 19.86
N HIS A 522 4.76 -1.71 19.79
CA HIS A 522 5.80 -1.75 18.76
C HIS A 522 5.31 -2.36 17.43
N TYR A 523 4.11 -2.94 17.38
CA TYR A 523 3.50 -3.39 16.14
C TYR A 523 2.91 -2.20 15.38
N PRO A 524 3.33 -1.90 14.13
CA PRO A 524 2.79 -0.78 13.37
C PRO A 524 1.28 -0.83 13.14
N ILE A 525 0.69 -2.03 13.21
CA ILE A 525 -0.74 -2.24 13.03
C ILE A 525 -1.58 -1.89 14.26
N SER A 526 -1.00 -1.80 15.46
CA SER A 526 -1.76 -1.63 16.72
C SER A 526 -2.59 -0.34 16.75
N PRO A 527 -2.04 0.86 16.46
CA PRO A 527 -2.84 2.08 16.50
C PRO A 527 -3.97 2.12 15.46
N PRO A 528 -3.76 1.69 14.19
CA PRO A 528 -4.87 1.50 13.25
C PRO A 528 -5.94 0.53 13.75
N THR A 529 -5.58 -0.62 14.32
CA THR A 529 -6.56 -1.59 14.83
C THR A 529 -7.38 -1.05 16.00
N LEU A 530 -6.74 -0.35 16.94
CA LEU A 530 -7.43 0.30 18.08
C LEU A 530 -8.55 1.25 17.59
N ARG A 531 -8.24 2.11 16.60
CA ARG A 531 -9.22 3.02 16.00
C ARG A 531 -10.36 2.28 15.31
N LEU A 532 -10.08 1.15 14.65
CA LEU A 532 -11.13 0.36 14.02
C LEU A 532 -12.06 -0.25 15.06
N VAL A 533 -11.53 -0.78 16.16
CA VAL A 533 -12.34 -1.33 17.26
C VAL A 533 -13.22 -0.23 17.86
N GLU A 534 -12.67 0.96 18.11
CA GLU A 534 -13.43 2.11 18.61
C GLU A 534 -14.59 2.50 17.66
N GLN A 535 -14.34 2.53 16.35
CA GLN A 535 -15.37 2.80 15.34
C GLN A 535 -16.45 1.72 15.31
N ILE A 536 -16.07 0.44 15.39
CA ILE A 536 -17.02 -0.68 15.44
C ILE A 536 -17.90 -0.59 16.68
N LEU A 537 -17.31 -0.36 17.86
CA LEU A 537 -18.05 -0.17 19.11
C LEU A 537 -19.01 1.02 19.03
N THR A 538 -18.65 2.08 18.31
CA THR A 538 -19.51 3.24 18.11
C THR A 538 -20.69 2.94 17.19
N LEU A 539 -20.48 2.16 16.11
CA LEU A 539 -21.54 1.81 15.14
C LEU A 539 -22.47 0.68 15.60
N LEU A 540 -22.05 -0.12 16.59
CA LEU A 540 -22.84 -1.16 17.23
C LEU A 540 -23.72 -0.65 18.38
N LYS A 541 -23.43 0.54 18.92
CA LYS A 541 -24.32 1.23 19.88
C LYS A 541 -25.66 1.53 19.23
#